data_AF-A0A916VQN0-F1
#
_entry.id   AF-A0A916VQN0-F1
#
_cell.length_a   1.000
_cell.length_b   1.000
_cell.length_c   1.000
_cell.angle_alpha   90.00
_cell.angle_beta   90.00
_cell.angle_gamma   90.00
#
_symmetry.space_group_name_H-M   'P 1'
#
loop_
_entity.id
_entity.type
_entity.pdbx_description
1 polymer ?
#
loop_
_entity_poly.entity_id
_entity_poly.type
_entity_poly.pdbx_seq_one_letter_code
_entity_poly.pdbx_strand_id
1 'polypeptide(L)' 'MQKFSNNTPKMFSKPQVGVVDEKITFDEPGRVKFKATYWPAMLFRGYSMTLEPGQEVAVIGRQGITLLVRPF' A
#
# COMPACT_ATOMS: atom_id res chain seq x y z
N MET A 1 -20.78 23.47 1.77
CA MET A 1 -19.97 22.34 2.29
C MET A 1 -18.59 22.40 1.67
N GLN A 2 -17.55 22.59 2.48
CA GLN A 2 -16.17 22.74 2.00
C GLN A 2 -15.64 21.35 1.61
N LYS A 3 -15.23 21.16 0.35
CA LYS A 3 -14.67 19.90 -0.17
C LYS A 3 -13.26 19.73 0.38
N PHE A 4 -13.10 19.10 1.54
CA PHE A 4 -11.80 18.60 1.97
C PHE A 4 -11.58 17.23 1.35
N SER A 5 -10.64 17.13 0.41
CA SER A 5 -9.67 16.04 0.32
C SER A 5 -8.84 16.19 -0.95
N ASN A 6 -7.69 16.88 -0.86
CA ASN A 6 -6.59 16.60 -1.78
C ASN A 6 -6.06 15.20 -1.44
N ASN A 7 -6.74 14.17 -1.93
CA ASN A 7 -6.36 12.77 -1.74
C ASN A 7 -5.22 12.38 -2.70
N THR A 8 -4.22 13.26 -2.84
CA THR A 8 -3.08 13.04 -3.72
C THR A 8 -2.11 12.06 -3.02
N PRO A 9 -1.63 11.02 -3.73
CA PRO A 9 -0.56 10.16 -3.23
C PRO A 9 0.64 10.95 -2.70
N LYS A 10 1.05 10.67 -1.46
CA LYS A 10 2.31 11.14 -0.88
C LYS A 10 3.35 10.05 -1.05
N MET A 11 4.23 10.23 -2.03
CA MET A 11 5.31 9.28 -2.30
C MET A 11 6.44 9.44 -1.27
N PHE A 12 7.05 8.33 -0.88
CA PHE A 12 8.25 8.36 -0.05
C PHE A 12 9.48 8.62 -0.92
N SER A 13 10.52 9.24 -0.35
CA SER A 13 11.77 9.52 -1.05
C SER A 13 12.53 8.26 -1.48
N LYS A 14 12.32 7.16 -0.75
CA LYS A 14 12.82 5.82 -1.07
C LYS A 14 11.76 4.79 -0.73
N PRO A 15 11.61 3.71 -1.54
CA PRO A 15 10.82 2.56 -1.16
C PRO A 15 11.31 1.98 0.17
N GLN A 16 10.38 1.51 0.99
CA GLN A 16 10.67 0.84 2.25
C GLN A 16 10.02 -0.54 2.26
N VAL A 17 10.60 -1.50 2.98
CA VAL A 17 10.07 -2.86 3.04
C VAL A 17 8.83 -2.90 3.93
N GLY A 18 7.80 -3.60 3.46
CA GLY A 18 6.66 -4.03 4.25
C GLY A 18 6.39 -5.51 4.01
N VAL A 19 5.63 -6.15 4.90
CA VAL A 19 5.23 -7.56 4.76
C VAL A 19 3.72 -7.62 4.64
N VAL A 20 3.22 -8.32 3.63
CA VAL A 20 1.77 -8.54 3.44
C VAL A 20 1.23 -9.33 4.63
N ASP A 21 0.17 -8.82 5.23
CA ASP A 21 -0.55 -9.41 6.37
C ASP A 21 -1.91 -9.96 5.92
N GLU A 22 -2.64 -9.19 5.13
CA GLU A 22 -3.86 -9.63 4.44
C GLU A 22 -3.66 -9.49 2.93
N LYS A 23 -4.11 -10.50 2.18
CA LYS A 23 -4.00 -10.60 0.73
C LYS A 23 -4.38 -9.29 0.03
N ILE A 24 -3.56 -8.86 -0.92
CA ILE A 24 -3.81 -7.69 -1.75
C ILE A 24 -3.98 -8.17 -3.19
N THR A 25 -5.05 -7.77 -3.86
CA THR A 25 -5.26 -8.06 -5.28
C THR A 25 -5.26 -6.77 -6.09
N PHE A 26 -5.41 -6.87 -7.40
CA PHE A 26 -5.58 -5.70 -8.26
C PHE A 26 -6.83 -4.88 -7.89
N ASP A 27 -7.92 -5.55 -7.51
CA ASP A 27 -9.21 -4.93 -7.25
C ASP A 27 -9.49 -4.71 -5.76
N GLU A 28 -8.85 -5.50 -4.89
CA GLU A 28 -9.13 -5.52 -3.45
C GLU A 28 -7.91 -5.09 -2.63
N PRO A 29 -8.03 -4.00 -1.84
CA PRO A 29 -7.04 -3.66 -0.83
C PRO A 29 -6.91 -4.76 0.21
N GLY A 30 -5.70 -4.92 0.74
CA GLY A 30 -5.40 -5.78 1.86
C GLY A 30 -4.68 -5.02 2.95
N ARG A 31 -3.73 -5.68 3.62
CA ARG A 31 -3.02 -5.13 4.78
C ARG A 31 -1.55 -5.45 4.72
N VAL A 32 -0.74 -4.49 5.15
CA VAL A 32 0.72 -4.64 5.25
C VAL A 32 1.16 -4.31 6.66
N LYS A 33 2.02 -5.16 7.23
CA LYS A 33 2.82 -4.84 8.39
C LYS A 33 3.96 -3.92 7.95
N PHE A 34 3.91 -2.67 8.39
CA PHE A 34 4.84 -1.61 8.05
C PHE A 34 5.22 -0.83 9.31
N LYS A 35 6.52 -0.69 9.58
CA LYS A 35 7.05 -0.01 10.79
C LYS A 35 6.36 -0.48 12.08
N ALA A 36 6.37 -1.80 12.30
CA ALA A 36 5.80 -2.47 13.47
C ALA A 36 4.28 -2.28 13.70
N THR A 37 3.54 -1.73 12.73
CA THR A 37 2.09 -1.54 12.80
C THR A 37 1.41 -2.06 11.54
N TYR A 38 0.09 -2.22 11.58
CA TYR A 38 -0.69 -2.78 10.48
C TYR A 38 -1.46 -1.68 9.76
N TRP A 39 -1.36 -1.66 8.44
CA TRP A 39 -1.93 -0.59 7.62
C TRP A 39 -2.75 -1.17 6.47
N PRO A 40 -3.91 -0.56 6.13
CA PRO A 40 -4.54 -0.79 4.84
C PRO A 40 -3.53 -0.55 3.71
N ALA A 41 -3.54 -1.41 2.71
CA ALA A 41 -2.60 -1.33 1.60
C ALA A 41 -3.28 -1.70 0.28
N MET A 42 -2.88 -1.03 -0.79
CA MET A 42 -3.33 -1.35 -2.14
C MET A 42 -2.17 -1.31 -3.13
N LEU A 43 -2.28 -2.11 -4.19
CA LEU A 43 -1.32 -2.07 -5.29
C LEU A 43 -1.29 -0.68 -5.93
N PHE A 44 -0.08 -0.19 -6.16
CA PHE A 44 0.12 0.97 -7.00
C PHE A 44 -0.28 0.66 -8.44
N ARG A 45 -0.64 1.69 -9.21
CA ARG A 45 -1.18 1.51 -10.57
C ARG A 45 -0.18 0.75 -11.46
N GLY A 46 -0.72 -0.11 -12.33
CA GLY A 46 0.04 -0.85 -13.34
C GLY A 46 0.44 -2.28 -12.97
N TYR A 47 0.07 -2.76 -11.78
CA TYR A 47 0.32 -4.13 -11.35
C TYR A 47 -0.99 -4.92 -11.28
N SER A 48 -1.10 -6.02 -12.03
CA SER A 48 -2.22 -6.95 -11.99
C SER A 48 -1.76 -8.28 -11.42
N MET A 49 -1.65 -8.37 -10.09
CA MET A 49 -1.26 -9.61 -9.42
C MET A 49 -1.86 -9.70 -8.02
N THR A 50 -1.71 -10.88 -7.43
CA THR A 50 -2.05 -11.13 -6.04
C THR A 50 -0.78 -11.13 -5.20
N LEU A 51 -0.80 -10.38 -4.11
CA LEU A 51 0.20 -10.41 -3.06
C LEU A 51 -0.37 -11.20 -1.88
N GLU A 52 0.27 -12.30 -1.54
CA GLU A 52 -0.13 -13.24 -0.50
C GLU A 52 0.49 -12.89 0.86
N PRO A 53 -0.15 -13.25 1.99
CA PRO A 53 0.41 -13.07 3.32
C PRO A 53 1.84 -13.64 3.46
N GLY A 54 2.70 -12.88 4.14
CA GLY A 54 4.11 -13.21 4.33
C GLY A 54 5.04 -12.72 3.23
N GLN A 55 4.53 -12.27 2.08
CA GLN A 55 5.37 -11.70 1.02
C GLN A 55 5.92 -10.33 1.40
N GLU A 56 7.20 -10.09 1.09
CA GLU A 56 7.80 -8.76 1.17
C GLU A 56 7.40 -7.90 -0.02
N VAL A 57 7.09 -6.64 0.24
CA VAL A 57 6.67 -5.66 -0.76
C VAL A 57 7.38 -4.33 -0.55
N ALA A 58 7.49 -3.57 -1.63
CA ALA A 58 7.99 -2.21 -1.58
C ALA A 58 6.82 -1.24 -1.27
N VAL A 59 6.84 -0.64 -0.08
CA VAL A 59 5.98 0.48 0.31
C VAL A 59 6.56 1.77 -0.26
N ILE A 60 5.88 2.35 -1.25
CA ILE A 60 6.37 3.48 -2.04
C ILE A 60 5.73 4.82 -1.66
N GLY A 61 4.67 4.79 -0.86
CA GLY A 61 3.97 5.99 -0.44
C GLY A 61 2.67 5.67 0.29
N ARG A 62 1.84 6.70 0.45
CA ARG A 62 0.48 6.56 1.00
C ARG A 62 -0.51 7.51 0.37
N GLN A 63 -1.76 7.09 0.30
CA GLN A 63 -2.91 7.92 -0.03
C GLN A 63 -3.83 7.96 1.19
N GLY A 64 -3.83 9.07 1.92
CA GLY A 64 -4.48 9.16 3.23
C GLY A 64 -3.85 8.19 4.25
N ILE A 65 -4.64 7.21 4.69
CA ILE A 65 -4.25 6.12 5.61
C ILE A 65 -3.93 4.81 4.90
N THR A 66 -4.03 4.76 3.57
CA THR A 66 -3.76 3.55 2.78
C THR A 66 -2.34 3.60 2.24
N LEU A 67 -1.55 2.56 2.47
CA LEU A 67 -0.23 2.39 1.87
C LEU A 67 -0.36 2.05 0.39
N LEU A 68 0.53 2.62 -0.41
CA LEU A 68 0.73 2.26 -1.81
C LEU A 68 1.91 1.30 -1.89
N VAL A 69 1.67 0.11 -2.44
CA VAL A 69 2.69 -0.94 -2.50
C VAL A 69 2.89 -1.45 -3.91
N ARG A 70 4.06 -2.03 -4.16
CA ARG A 70 4.32 -2.81 -5.37
C ARG A 70 5.17 -4.04 -5.02
N PRO A 71 5.18 -5.06 -5.87
CA PRO A 71 6.13 -6.16 -5.77
C PRO A 71 7.57 -5.62 -5.84
N PHE A 72 8.51 -6.37 -5.26
CA PHE A 72 9.94 -6.14 -5.50
C PHE A 72 10.33 -6.38 -6.96
#